data_AF-A0A2W6S5G1-F1
#
_entry.id   AF-A0A2W6S5G1-F1
#
_cell.length_a   1.000
_cell.length_b   1.000
_cell.length_c   1.000
_cell.angle_alpha   90.00
_cell.angle_beta   90.00
_cell.angle_gamma   90.00
#
_symmetry.space_group_name_H-M   'P 1'
#
loop_
_entity.id
_entity.type
_entity.pdbx_description
1 polymer ?
#
loop_
_entity_poly.entity_id
_entity_poly.type
_entity_poly.pdbx_seq_one_letter_code
_entity_poly.pdbx_strand_id
1 'polypeptide(L)'
;MPIMLPLTLLGIGYLIYQIFAGAALALPIALGIGAGFGASHLGCPPLLAVVIGLLVFLAVIGTSRFAALKLASPYARTALAALFAIPAALAGYSVAHALGWLVGGTGIIAGLVGAALCAAIAAHRLMRPAI
;
A
#
# COMPACT_ATOMS: atom_id res chain seq x y z
N MET A 1 22.70 -29.11 2.08
CA MET A 1 23.13 -27.91 1.29
C MET A 1 22.23 -27.60 0.08
N PRO A 2 21.61 -28.55 -0.68
CA PRO A 2 20.85 -28.19 -1.89
C PRO A 2 19.48 -27.54 -1.62
N ILE A 3 18.90 -27.73 -0.42
CA ILE A 3 17.56 -27.21 -0.08
C ILE A 3 17.57 -25.77 0.45
N MET A 4 18.72 -25.27 0.91
CA MET A 4 18.82 -23.90 1.46
C MET A 4 18.64 -22.83 0.38
N LEU A 5 19.19 -23.07 -0.81
CA LEU A 5 19.13 -22.12 -1.92
C LEU A 5 17.70 -21.87 -2.44
N PRO A 6 16.85 -22.88 -2.70
CA PRO A 6 15.46 -22.62 -3.09
C PRO A 6 14.65 -21.96 -1.96
N LEU A 7 14.91 -22.34 -0.69
CA LEU A 7 14.17 -21.78 0.44
C LEU A 7 14.50 -20.29 0.69
N THR A 8 15.77 -19.89 0.54
CA THR A 8 16.17 -18.48 0.63
C THR A 8 15.62 -17.65 -0.53
N LEU A 9 15.63 -18.18 -1.75
CA LEU A 9 15.07 -17.50 -2.91
C LEU A 9 13.56 -17.26 -2.73
N LEU A 10 12.84 -18.27 -2.22
CA LEU A 10 11.42 -18.17 -1.92
C LEU A 10 11.15 -17.14 -0.82
N GLY A 11 11.96 -17.14 0.25
CA GLY A 11 11.87 -16.16 1.33
C GLY A 11 12.08 -14.72 0.84
N ILE A 12 13.08 -14.48 -0.01
CA ILE A 12 13.34 -13.16 -0.61
C ILE A 12 12.19 -12.76 -1.53
N GLY A 13 11.72 -13.67 -2.39
CA GLY A 13 10.58 -13.40 -3.27
C GLY A 13 9.32 -13.04 -2.49
N TYR A 14 9.05 -13.74 -1.39
CA TYR A 14 7.94 -13.45 -0.49
C TYR A 14 8.10 -12.09 0.21
N LEU A 15 9.30 -11.76 0.67
CA LEU A 15 9.58 -10.45 1.28
C LEU A 15 9.33 -9.32 0.28
N ILE A 16 9.85 -9.44 -0.94
CA ILE A 16 9.63 -8.46 -2.02
C ILE A 16 8.13 -8.31 -2.27
N TYR A 17 7.41 -9.42 -2.38
CA TYR A 17 5.96 -9.41 -2.55
C TYR A 17 5.25 -8.64 -1.41
N GLN A 18 5.62 -8.86 -0.15
CA GLN A 18 5.00 -8.16 0.98
C GLN A 18 5.30 -6.67 1.02
N ILE A 19 6.50 -6.25 0.62
CA ILE A 19 6.84 -4.82 0.55
C ILE A 19 5.98 -4.13 -0.53
N PHE A 20 5.81 -4.76 -1.70
CA PHE A 20 4.95 -4.21 -2.75
C PHE A 20 3.46 -4.29 -2.40
N ALA A 21 3.02 -5.34 -1.73
CA ALA A 21 1.65 -5.44 -1.21
C ALA A 21 1.35 -4.33 -0.19
N GLY A 22 2.33 -4.01 0.67
CA GLY A 22 2.26 -2.87 1.58
C GLY A 22 2.25 -1.53 0.85
N ALA A 23 3.09 -1.36 -0.17
CA ALA A 23 3.11 -0.15 -1.00
C ALA A 23 1.76 0.13 -1.68
N ALA A 24 1.06 -0.91 -2.14
CA ALA A 24 -0.28 -0.78 -2.69
C ALA A 24 -1.34 -0.31 -1.66
N LEU A 25 -1.04 -0.39 -0.36
CA LEU A 25 -1.88 0.06 0.76
C LEU A 25 -1.34 1.35 1.40
N ALA A 26 -0.49 2.11 0.70
CA ALA A 26 0.17 3.29 1.23
C ALA A 26 -0.79 4.32 1.86
N LEU A 27 -1.94 4.61 1.23
CA LEU A 27 -2.89 5.61 1.75
C LEU A 27 -3.56 5.17 3.08
N PRO A 28 -4.16 3.97 3.17
CA PRO A 28 -4.64 3.45 4.45
C PRO A 28 -3.56 3.45 5.54
N ILE A 29 -2.35 3.02 5.20
CA ILE A 29 -1.23 2.95 6.15
C ILE A 29 -0.86 4.36 6.64
N ALA A 30 -0.74 5.34 5.74
CA ALA A 30 -0.42 6.71 6.08
C ALA A 30 -1.49 7.35 6.99
N LEU A 31 -2.77 7.15 6.69
CA LEU A 31 -3.86 7.66 7.52
C LEU A 31 -3.92 6.98 8.88
N GLY A 32 -3.70 5.67 8.95
CA GLY A 32 -3.63 4.94 10.21
C GLY A 32 -2.46 5.39 11.09
N ILE A 33 -1.27 5.52 10.51
CA ILE A 33 -0.08 6.03 11.20
C ILE A 33 -0.29 7.47 11.67
N GLY A 34 -0.83 8.34 10.81
CA GLY A 34 -1.14 9.73 11.15
C GLY A 34 -2.14 9.84 12.30
N ALA A 35 -3.19 9.02 12.30
CA ALA A 35 -4.15 8.96 13.40
C ALA A 35 -3.53 8.45 14.70
N GLY A 36 -2.66 7.44 14.63
CA GLY A 36 -1.93 6.93 15.79
C GLY A 36 -1.01 7.99 16.39
N PHE A 37 -0.21 8.67 15.58
CA PHE A 37 0.63 9.78 16.05
C PHE A 37 -0.19 10.95 16.59
N GLY A 38 -1.32 11.29 15.95
CA GLY A 38 -2.25 12.29 16.44
C GLY A 38 -2.80 11.94 17.83
N ALA A 39 -3.19 10.68 18.05
CA ALA A 39 -3.64 10.20 19.36
C ALA A 39 -2.53 10.28 20.42
N SER A 40 -1.30 9.88 20.07
CA SER A 40 -0.15 10.03 20.97
C SER A 40 0.13 11.49 21.32
N HIS A 41 -0.01 12.40 20.35
CA HIS A 41 0.18 13.84 20.58
C HIS A 41 -0.88 14.42 21.52
N LEU A 42 -2.10 13.87 21.50
CA LEU A 42 -3.19 14.20 22.43
C LEU A 42 -3.01 13.55 23.82
N GLY A 43 -1.88 12.89 24.08
CA GLY A 43 -1.56 12.28 25.38
C GLY A 43 -2.15 10.89 25.59
N CYS A 44 -2.62 10.22 24.54
CA CYS A 44 -3.09 8.83 24.65
C CYS A 44 -1.92 7.87 24.94
N PRO A 45 -2.15 6.78 25.69
CA PRO A 45 -1.13 5.79 25.91
C PRO A 45 -0.75 5.09 24.60
N PRO A 46 0.50 4.59 24.46
CA PRO A 46 1.02 4.05 23.20
C PRO A 46 0.16 2.91 22.64
N LEU A 47 -0.33 2.04 23.53
CA LEU A 47 -1.20 0.93 23.15
C LEU A 47 -2.51 1.43 22.51
N LEU A 48 -3.11 2.47 23.09
CA LEU A 48 -4.34 3.06 22.57
C LEU A 48 -4.10 3.78 21.24
N ALA A 49 -2.97 4.46 21.09
CA ALA A 49 -2.58 5.10 19.83
C ALA A 49 -2.41 4.09 18.69
N VAL A 50 -1.81 2.92 18.96
CA VAL A 50 -1.71 1.83 17.99
C VAL A 50 -3.09 1.30 17.61
N VAL A 51 -3.97 1.10 18.59
CA VAL A 51 -5.35 0.64 18.34
C VAL A 51 -6.13 1.66 17.50
N ILE A 52 -6.01 2.95 17.80
CA ILE A 52 -6.66 4.02 17.02
C ILE A 52 -6.15 4.02 15.59
N GLY A 53 -4.84 3.94 15.38
CA GLY A 53 -4.26 3.87 14.05
C GLY A 53 -4.73 2.64 13.25
N LEU A 54 -4.84 1.49 13.91
CA LEU A 54 -5.37 0.27 13.32
C LEU A 54 -6.86 0.42 12.93
N LEU A 55 -7.68 0.99 13.82
CA LEU A 55 -9.09 1.25 13.55
C LEU A 55 -9.28 2.20 12.36
N VAL A 56 -8.47 3.26 12.27
CA VAL A 56 -8.50 4.18 11.12
C VAL A 56 -8.09 3.48 9.83
N PHE A 57 -7.04 2.66 9.87
CA PHE A 57 -6.64 1.84 8.71
C PHE A 57 -7.79 0.95 8.22
N LEU A 58 -8.44 0.19 9.12
CA LEU A 58 -9.58 -0.65 8.79
C LEU A 58 -10.77 0.17 8.28
N ALA A 59 -11.08 1.30 8.92
CA ALA A 59 -12.16 2.19 8.54
C ALA A 59 -11.95 2.76 7.13
N VAL A 60 -10.74 3.17 6.77
CA VAL A 60 -10.42 3.67 5.42
C VAL A 60 -10.63 2.60 4.37
N ILE A 61 -10.20 1.35 4.64
CA ILE A 61 -10.41 0.24 3.70
C ILE A 61 -11.91 -0.11 3.57
N GLY A 62 -12.63 -0.20 4.69
CA GLY A 62 -14.06 -0.51 4.69
C GLY A 62 -14.89 0.57 4.01
N THR A 63 -14.67 1.84 4.35
CA THR A 63 -15.41 2.98 3.78
C THR A 63 -15.10 3.17 2.30
N SER A 64 -13.85 3.00 1.86
CA SER A 64 -13.50 3.13 0.43
C SER A 64 -14.12 2.03 -0.43
N ARG A 65 -14.18 0.78 0.05
CA ARG A 65 -14.89 -0.31 -0.62
C ARG A 65 -16.40 -0.07 -0.67
N PHE A 66 -16.98 0.38 0.45
CA PHE A 66 -18.40 0.69 0.50
C PHE A 66 -18.76 1.86 -0.42
N ALA A 67 -17.94 2.90 -0.45
CA ALA A 67 -18.08 4.02 -1.36
C ALA A 67 -17.98 3.56 -2.83
N ALA A 68 -17.02 2.70 -3.15
CA ALA A 68 -16.88 2.14 -4.49
C ALA A 68 -18.12 1.32 -4.95
N LEU A 69 -18.83 0.67 -4.02
CA LEU A 69 -20.08 -0.04 -4.27
C LEU A 69 -21.29 0.89 -4.43
N LYS A 70 -21.37 1.97 -3.64
CA LYS A 70 -22.51 2.90 -3.64
C LYS A 70 -22.43 3.97 -4.73
N LEU A 71 -21.24 4.32 -5.21
CA LEU A 71 -21.07 5.33 -6.24
C LEU A 71 -21.55 4.81 -7.61
N ALA A 72 -22.71 5.30 -8.04
CA ALA A 72 -23.26 5.02 -9.36
C ALA A 72 -22.49 5.75 -10.49
N SER A 73 -21.82 6.87 -10.19
CA SER A 73 -21.12 7.63 -11.23
C SER A 73 -19.72 7.06 -11.51
N PRO A 74 -19.38 6.81 -12.79
CA PRO A 74 -18.07 6.29 -13.15
C PRO A 74 -16.94 7.27 -12.81
N TYR A 75 -17.21 8.58 -12.91
CA TYR A 75 -16.25 9.64 -12.60
C TYR A 75 -15.87 9.70 -11.11
N ALA A 76 -16.82 9.48 -10.21
CA ALA A 76 -16.50 9.49 -8.78
C ALA A 76 -15.70 8.23 -8.38
N ARG A 77 -15.95 7.09 -9.05
CA ARG A 77 -15.16 5.86 -8.85
C ARG A 77 -13.72 6.01 -9.36
N THR A 78 -13.52 6.66 -10.51
CA THR A 78 -12.16 6.92 -11.01
C THR A 78 -11.42 7.93 -10.15
N ALA A 79 -12.10 8.97 -9.65
CA ALA A 79 -11.51 9.92 -8.69
C ALA A 79 -11.09 9.23 -7.39
N LEU A 80 -11.93 8.35 -6.84
CA LEU A 80 -11.60 7.56 -5.66
C LEU A 80 -10.42 6.60 -5.94
N ALA A 81 -10.40 5.96 -7.11
CA ALA A 81 -9.28 5.11 -7.52
C ALA A 81 -7.97 5.90 -7.66
N ALA A 82 -8.02 7.10 -8.24
CA ALA A 82 -6.88 7.98 -8.37
C ALA A 82 -6.32 8.41 -7.01
N LEU A 83 -7.19 8.70 -6.05
CA LEU A 83 -6.80 9.07 -4.68
C LEU A 83 -5.96 7.99 -4.01
N PHE A 84 -6.28 6.71 -4.22
CA PHE A 84 -5.49 5.58 -3.72
C PHE A 84 -4.28 5.25 -4.60
N ALA A 85 -4.39 5.45 -5.91
CA ALA A 85 -3.34 5.12 -6.87
C ALA A 85 -2.11 6.01 -6.75
N ILE A 86 -2.26 7.32 -6.50
CA ILE A 86 -1.15 8.27 -6.39
C ILE A 86 -0.16 7.90 -5.27
N PRO A 87 -0.58 7.76 -4.00
CA PRO A 87 0.33 7.38 -2.92
C PRO A 87 0.88 5.96 -3.09
N ALA A 88 0.09 5.04 -3.67
CA ALA A 88 0.58 3.71 -4.02
C ALA A 88 1.67 3.76 -5.10
N ALA A 89 1.55 4.63 -6.09
CA ALA A 89 2.55 4.85 -7.13
C ALA A 89 3.86 5.39 -6.53
N LEU A 90 3.77 6.39 -5.65
CA LEU A 90 4.93 6.97 -4.99
C LEU A 90 5.65 5.95 -4.10
N ALA A 91 4.90 5.20 -3.28
CA ALA A 91 5.47 4.14 -2.45
C ALA A 91 6.09 3.02 -3.29
N GLY A 92 5.40 2.59 -4.36
CA GLY A 92 5.90 1.60 -5.31
C GLY A 92 7.17 2.06 -6.03
N TYR A 93 7.24 3.34 -6.41
CA TYR A 93 8.44 3.95 -7.00
C TYR A 93 9.61 3.87 -6.02
N SER A 94 9.44 4.35 -4.79
CA SER A 94 10.52 4.37 -3.79
C SER A 94 11.06 2.98 -3.49
N VAL A 95 10.18 2.00 -3.32
CA VAL A 95 10.56 0.59 -3.08
C VAL A 95 11.32 0.02 -4.28
N ALA A 96 10.76 0.15 -5.48
CA ALA A 96 11.35 -0.45 -6.67
C ALA A 96 12.66 0.25 -7.10
N HIS A 97 12.76 1.56 -6.86
CA HIS A 97 13.97 2.33 -7.05
C HIS A 97 15.08 1.88 -6.09
N ALA A 98 14.77 1.73 -4.81
CA ALA A 98 15.71 1.25 -3.81
C ALA A 98 16.20 -0.18 -4.13
N LEU A 99 15.30 -1.07 -4.54
CA LEU A 99 15.65 -2.43 -5.00
C LEU A 99 16.52 -2.40 -6.25
N GLY A 100 16.17 -1.59 -7.25
CA GLY A 100 16.94 -1.45 -8.48
C GLY A 100 18.35 -0.91 -8.22
N TRP A 101 18.49 0.03 -7.28
CA TRP A 101 19.79 0.53 -6.83
C TRP A 101 20.59 -0.54 -6.08
N LEU A 102 19.95 -1.31 -5.19
CA LEU A 102 20.59 -2.39 -4.42
C LEU A 102 21.20 -3.48 -5.32
N VAL A 103 20.56 -3.77 -6.44
CA VAL A 103 21.01 -4.78 -7.42
C VAL A 103 22.07 -4.21 -8.39
N GLY A 104 22.39 -2.91 -8.31
CA GLY A 104 23.32 -2.23 -9.22
C GLY A 104 22.75 -1.97 -10.61
N GLY A 105 21.42 -2.02 -10.76
CA GLY A 105 20.71 -1.78 -12.02
C GLY A 105 20.16 -0.36 -12.16
N THR A 106 19.34 -0.14 -13.19
CA THR A 106 18.67 1.16 -13.44
C THR A 106 17.50 1.38 -12.49
N GLY A 107 17.79 1.90 -11.28
CA GLY A 107 16.79 2.20 -10.26
C GLY A 107 15.61 3.04 -10.76
N ILE A 108 15.81 3.92 -11.74
CA ILE A 108 14.73 4.75 -12.31
C ILE A 108 13.71 3.90 -13.08
N ILE A 109 14.15 2.94 -13.91
CA ILE A 109 13.27 2.08 -14.70
C ILE A 109 12.49 1.15 -13.76
N ALA A 110 13.19 0.53 -12.80
CA ALA A 110 12.56 -0.30 -11.77
C ALA A 110 11.52 0.51 -10.98
N GLY A 111 11.87 1.74 -10.60
CA GLY A 111 10.98 2.72 -9.97
C GLY A 111 9.69 2.94 -10.75
N LEU A 112 9.79 3.29 -12.04
CA LEU A 112 8.64 3.53 -12.91
C LEU A 112 7.72 2.30 -13.05
N VAL A 113 8.31 1.11 -13.21
CA VAL A 113 7.55 -0.15 -13.28
C VAL A 113 6.84 -0.41 -11.96
N GLY A 114 7.53 -0.26 -10.83
CA GLY A 114 6.94 -0.42 -9.50
C GLY A 114 5.81 0.57 -9.24
N ALA A 115 5.96 1.82 -9.66
CA ALA A 115 4.94 2.86 -9.56
C ALA A 115 3.67 2.47 -10.33
N ALA A 116 3.83 2.09 -11.60
CA ALA A 116 2.72 1.72 -12.48
C ALA A 116 1.97 0.48 -11.96
N LEU A 117 2.71 -0.55 -11.53
CA LEU A 117 2.10 -1.78 -10.99
C LEU A 117 1.35 -1.51 -9.68
N CYS A 118 1.94 -0.77 -8.73
CA CYS A 118 1.27 -0.44 -7.48
C CYS A 118 0.03 0.43 -7.68
N ALA A 119 0.10 1.43 -8.57
CA ALA A 119 -1.03 2.26 -8.94
C ALA A 119 -2.18 1.42 -9.53
N ALA A 120 -1.85 0.52 -10.47
CA ALA A 120 -2.82 -0.36 -11.10
C ALA A 120 -3.45 -1.33 -10.10
N ILE A 121 -2.67 -1.92 -9.19
CA ILE A 121 -3.17 -2.83 -8.15
C ILE A 121 -4.10 -2.08 -7.18
N ALA A 122 -3.72 -0.88 -6.75
CA ALA A 122 -4.55 -0.05 -5.87
C ALA A 122 -5.89 0.31 -6.52
N ALA A 123 -5.85 0.76 -7.79
CA ALA A 123 -7.05 1.06 -8.57
C ALA A 123 -7.92 -0.20 -8.78
N HIS A 124 -7.31 -1.33 -9.12
CA HIS A 124 -8.03 -2.59 -9.37
C HIS A 124 -8.73 -3.12 -8.11
N ARG A 125 -8.09 -3.04 -6.93
CA ARG A 125 -8.68 -3.43 -5.64
C ARG A 125 -9.94 -2.63 -5.31
N LEU A 126 -10.03 -1.40 -5.80
CA LEU A 126 -11.17 -0.52 -5.60
C LEU A 126 -12.25 -0.71 -6.68
N MET A 127 -11.86 -1.01 -7.92
CA MET A 127 -12.77 -1.20 -9.04
C MET A 127 -13.47 -2.58 -9.04
N ARG A 128 -12.86 -3.59 -8.42
CA ARG A 128 -13.48 -4.90 -8.15
C ARG A 128 -13.73 -5.07 -6.64
N PRO A 129 -14.68 -4.34 -6.04
CA PRO A 129 -15.14 -4.71 -4.71
C PRO A 129 -15.77 -6.12 -4.84
N ALA A 130 -15.24 -7.09 -4.10
CA ALA A 130 -15.77 -8.44 -4.08
C ALA A 130 -17.26 -8.39 -3.77
N ILE A 131 -18.05 -9.09 -4.59
CA ILE A 131 -19.46 -9.41 -4.34
C ILE A 131 -19.52 -10.45 -3.22
#